data_AF-A0A660PEM0-F1
#
_entry.id   AF-A0A660PEM0-F1
#
_cell.length_a   1.000
_cell.length_b   1.000
_cell.length_c   1.000
_cell.angle_alpha   90.00
_cell.angle_beta   90.00
_cell.angle_gamma   90.00
#
_symmetry.space_group_name_H-M   'P 1'
#
loop_
_entity.id
_entity.type
_entity.pdbx_description
1 polymer ?
#
loop_
_entity_poly.entity_id
_entity_poly.type
_entity_poly.pdbx_seq_one_letter_code
_entity_poly.pdbx_strand_id
1 'polypeptide(L)'
;EVAEAKEGKQYEYGVDYINLGFQAGNELVIQRMGSSIPDVFPRDYFGHSIKESEYPIMQGVRNFSNIDYVFNLSAGYPGTVEWVLFAADRFSVNLGAGNTAVQAPMVYPYLGKQLKGVLGGMKGGAEFEILTNLKGRATSYMVGQTFAHAVIVFFIIIANIAYFATREEKKGGIL
;
A
#
# COMPACT_ATOMS: atom_id res chain seq x y z
N GLU A 1 11.31 -2.19 16.81
CA GLU A 1 10.01 -2.33 17.49
C GLU A 1 8.99 -1.46 16.79
N VAL A 2 8.11 -2.08 15.99
CA VAL A 2 7.13 -1.38 15.14
C VAL A 2 5.86 -1.28 15.96
N ALA A 3 5.45 -0.06 16.34
CA ALA A 3 4.19 0.38 16.99
C ALA A 3 3.52 -0.49 18.09
N GLU A 4 3.33 -1.79 17.88
CA GLU A 4 2.72 -2.78 18.77
C GLU A 4 3.39 -2.84 20.15
N ALA A 5 4.74 -2.72 20.20
CA ALA A 5 5.47 -2.68 21.46
C ALA A 5 5.17 -1.43 22.31
N LYS A 6 4.64 -0.35 21.72
CA LYS A 6 4.34 0.90 22.44
C LYS A 6 2.97 0.92 23.11
N GLU A 7 1.99 0.15 22.63
CA GLU A 7 0.63 0.14 23.19
C GLU A 7 0.36 -1.00 24.18
N GLY A 8 1.26 -1.98 24.30
CA GLY A 8 1.07 -3.11 25.23
C GLY A 8 -0.11 -4.03 24.87
N LYS A 9 -0.70 -3.88 23.68
CA LYS A 9 -1.72 -4.79 23.16
C LYS A 9 -1.07 -6.09 22.73
N GLN A 10 -1.51 -7.18 23.36
CA GLN A 10 -1.24 -8.53 22.87
C GLN A 10 -2.36 -8.94 21.92
N TYR A 11 -2.00 -9.32 20.71
CA TYR A 11 -2.93 -9.86 19.73
C TYR A 11 -2.89 -11.38 19.77
N GLU A 12 -4.06 -12.01 19.82
CA GLU A 12 -4.20 -13.47 19.85
C GLU A 12 -4.50 -14.01 18.44
N TYR A 13 -3.72 -15.02 18.02
CA TYR A 13 -3.88 -15.66 16.71
C TYR A 13 -5.20 -16.44 16.65
N GLY A 14 -5.96 -16.27 15.57
CA GLY A 14 -7.27 -16.89 15.38
C GLY A 14 -8.42 -16.13 16.05
N VAL A 15 -8.13 -15.15 16.91
CA VAL A 15 -9.13 -14.27 17.55
C VAL A 15 -9.04 -12.86 16.99
N ASP A 16 -7.85 -12.23 17.07
CA ASP A 16 -7.65 -10.85 16.62
C ASP A 16 -7.04 -10.77 15.22
N TYR A 17 -6.26 -11.77 14.82
CA TYR A 17 -5.66 -11.84 13.49
C TYR A 17 -5.48 -13.27 13.01
N ILE A 18 -5.49 -13.45 11.69
CA ILE A 18 -5.17 -14.73 11.06
C ILE A 18 -4.36 -14.50 9.79
N ASN A 19 -3.40 -15.38 9.54
CA ASN A 19 -2.62 -15.37 8.31
C ASN A 19 -3.06 -16.54 7.43
N LEU A 20 -3.75 -16.23 6.32
CA LEU A 20 -4.24 -17.23 5.36
C LEU A 20 -3.16 -17.71 4.37
N GLY A 21 -1.98 -17.06 4.36
CA GLY A 21 -0.87 -17.43 3.50
C GLY A 21 -1.03 -16.99 2.04
N PHE A 22 -0.27 -17.65 1.16
CA PHE A 22 -0.23 -17.35 -0.27
C PHE A 22 -1.07 -18.36 -1.05
N GLN A 23 -1.86 -17.88 -2.01
CA GLN A 23 -2.58 -18.71 -2.95
C GLN A 23 -2.21 -18.32 -4.39
N ALA A 24 -1.88 -19.31 -5.22
CA ALA A 24 -1.55 -19.08 -6.61
C ALA A 24 -2.83 -18.91 -7.46
N GLY A 25 -2.75 -18.05 -8.47
CA GLY A 25 -3.88 -17.78 -9.38
C GLY A 25 -4.17 -16.30 -9.63
N ASN A 26 -3.34 -15.40 -9.12
CA ASN A 26 -3.40 -13.96 -9.39
C ASN A 26 -4.81 -13.36 -9.14
N GLU A 27 -5.37 -12.64 -10.10
CA GLU A 27 -6.70 -12.02 -10.05
C GLU A 27 -7.84 -13.03 -9.85
N LEU A 28 -7.67 -14.28 -10.30
CA LEU A 28 -8.68 -15.33 -10.10
C LEU A 28 -8.86 -15.66 -8.62
N VAL A 29 -7.82 -15.51 -7.81
CA VAL A 29 -7.90 -15.68 -6.34
C VAL A 29 -8.84 -14.64 -5.76
N ILE A 30 -8.64 -13.37 -6.11
CA ILE A 30 -9.50 -12.24 -5.69
C ILE A 30 -10.95 -12.51 -6.10
N GLN A 31 -11.14 -12.95 -7.35
CA GLN A 31 -12.47 -13.23 -7.87
C GLN A 31 -13.18 -14.38 -7.13
N ARG A 32 -12.45 -15.45 -6.79
CA ARG A 32 -13.00 -16.61 -6.05
C ARG A 32 -13.28 -16.28 -4.58
N MET A 33 -12.51 -15.38 -3.97
CA MET A 33 -12.77 -14.90 -2.60
C MET A 33 -14.12 -14.21 -2.49
N GLY A 34 -14.62 -13.60 -3.57
CA GLY A 34 -15.97 -13.05 -3.63
C GLY A 34 -17.09 -14.08 -3.49
N SER A 35 -16.80 -15.37 -3.75
CA SER A 35 -17.73 -16.47 -3.48
C SER A 35 -17.49 -17.10 -2.11
N SER A 36 -16.24 -17.47 -1.82
CA SER A 36 -15.86 -18.15 -0.57
C SER A 36 -14.36 -17.99 -0.25
N ILE A 37 -14.03 -17.25 0.79
CA ILE A 37 -12.67 -17.09 1.32
C ILE A 37 -12.14 -18.41 1.90
N PRO A 38 -12.89 -19.17 2.74
CA PRO A 38 -12.41 -20.43 3.30
C PRO A 38 -12.19 -21.54 2.25
N ASP A 39 -12.83 -21.48 1.08
CA ASP A 39 -12.57 -22.44 -0.01
C ASP A 39 -11.33 -22.06 -0.82
N VAL A 40 -11.03 -20.77 -0.93
CA VAL A 40 -9.80 -20.28 -1.58
C VAL A 40 -8.58 -20.52 -0.68
N PHE A 41 -8.75 -20.33 0.63
CA PHE A 41 -7.73 -20.57 1.66
C PHE A 41 -8.22 -21.64 2.64
N PRO A 42 -8.15 -22.93 2.28
CA PRO A 42 -8.63 -24.01 3.16
C PRO A 42 -7.75 -24.22 4.39
N ARG A 43 -6.50 -23.74 4.33
CA ARG A 43 -5.53 -23.82 5.43
C ARG A 43 -4.92 -22.45 5.69
N ASP A 44 -4.60 -22.22 6.95
CA ASP A 44 -3.81 -21.05 7.35
C ASP A 44 -2.34 -21.20 6.92
N TYR A 45 -1.54 -20.18 7.20
CA TYR A 45 -0.10 -20.16 6.93
C TYR A 45 0.66 -21.28 7.66
N PHE A 46 0.18 -21.75 8.81
CA PHE A 46 0.79 -22.82 9.59
C PHE A 46 0.34 -24.23 9.16
N GLY A 47 -0.60 -24.32 8.21
CA GLY A 47 -1.13 -25.55 7.67
C GLY A 47 -2.35 -26.11 8.40
N HIS A 48 -2.90 -25.39 9.39
CA HIS A 48 -4.13 -25.75 10.09
C HIS A 48 -5.35 -25.48 9.21
N SER A 49 -6.33 -26.38 9.25
CA SER A 49 -7.56 -26.24 8.47
C SER A 49 -8.41 -25.09 9.01
N ILE A 50 -8.80 -24.15 8.14
CA ILE A 50 -9.63 -22.99 8.52
C ILE A 50 -11.00 -23.44 9.02
N LYS A 51 -11.56 -24.49 8.40
CA LYS A 51 -12.90 -24.98 8.73
C LYS A 51 -12.92 -25.84 10.00
N GLU A 52 -11.85 -26.56 10.28
CA GLU A 52 -11.78 -27.47 11.44
C GLU A 52 -11.25 -26.77 12.70
N SER A 53 -10.42 -25.74 12.56
CA SER A 53 -9.82 -25.04 13.70
C SER A 53 -10.79 -24.07 14.38
N GLU A 54 -11.98 -23.86 13.80
CA GLU A 54 -13.09 -23.04 14.33
C GLU A 54 -12.65 -21.63 14.82
N TYR A 55 -11.65 -21.04 14.15
CA TYR A 55 -11.08 -19.75 14.54
C TYR A 55 -12.17 -18.69 14.74
N PRO A 56 -12.29 -18.07 15.93
CA PRO A 56 -13.29 -17.04 16.20
C PRO A 56 -13.32 -15.92 15.14
N ILE A 57 -12.17 -15.47 14.66
CA ILE A 57 -12.10 -14.42 13.62
C ILE A 57 -12.68 -14.83 12.26
N MET A 58 -12.73 -16.12 11.97
CA MET A 58 -13.26 -16.66 10.71
C MET A 58 -14.74 -17.03 10.82
N GLN A 59 -15.35 -16.95 12.01
CA GLN A 59 -16.77 -17.26 12.19
C GLN A 59 -17.63 -16.24 11.45
N GLY A 60 -18.47 -16.74 10.53
CA GLY A 60 -19.31 -15.89 9.69
C GLY A 60 -18.61 -15.26 8.48
N VAL A 61 -17.29 -15.38 8.36
CA VAL A 61 -16.53 -14.89 7.21
C VAL A 61 -16.67 -15.88 6.05
N ARG A 62 -17.60 -15.61 5.13
CA ARG A 62 -17.79 -16.42 3.92
C ARG A 62 -17.11 -15.76 2.74
N ASN A 63 -17.40 -14.50 2.47
CA ASN A 63 -16.83 -13.77 1.34
C ASN A 63 -16.71 -12.28 1.65
N PHE A 64 -16.43 -11.47 0.63
CA PHE A 64 -16.31 -10.02 0.74
C PHE A 64 -17.51 -9.31 1.39
N SER A 65 -18.72 -9.86 1.31
CA SER A 65 -19.91 -9.27 1.96
C SER A 65 -19.85 -9.32 3.49
N ASN A 66 -18.95 -10.13 4.05
CA ASN A 66 -18.72 -10.27 5.50
C ASN A 66 -17.48 -9.49 5.96
N ILE A 67 -16.89 -8.67 5.08
CA ILE A 67 -15.68 -7.90 5.37
C ILE A 67 -16.02 -6.42 5.24
N ASP A 68 -15.94 -5.69 6.34
CA ASP A 68 -16.27 -4.25 6.36
C ASP A 68 -15.28 -3.40 5.56
N TYR A 69 -14.01 -3.83 5.54
CA TYR A 69 -12.92 -3.09 4.92
C TYR A 69 -11.79 -4.00 4.47
N VAL A 70 -11.24 -3.71 3.29
CA VAL A 70 -10.04 -4.37 2.76
C VAL A 70 -8.95 -3.32 2.58
N PHE A 71 -7.75 -3.63 3.06
CA PHE A 71 -6.57 -2.82 2.82
C PHE A 71 -5.53 -3.59 2.02
N ASN A 72 -5.27 -3.14 0.79
CA ASN A 72 -4.32 -3.80 -0.11
C ASN A 72 -2.93 -3.14 -0.05
N LEU A 73 -1.92 -3.89 0.35
CA LEU A 73 -0.52 -3.47 0.28
C LEU A 73 0.16 -4.15 -0.91
N SER A 74 0.59 -3.39 -1.92
CA SER A 74 1.22 -3.96 -3.12
C SER A 74 2.32 -3.11 -3.73
N ALA A 75 3.14 -3.76 -4.56
CA ALA A 75 4.20 -3.13 -5.35
C ALA A 75 4.17 -3.51 -6.84
N GLY A 76 3.33 -4.50 -7.22
CA GLY A 76 3.35 -5.14 -8.53
C GLY A 76 2.04 -5.87 -8.82
N TYR A 77 2.14 -7.03 -9.46
CA TYR A 77 0.99 -7.81 -9.95
C TYR A 77 0.86 -9.18 -9.24
N PRO A 78 -0.35 -9.62 -8.88
CA PRO A 78 -1.55 -8.80 -8.77
C PRO A 78 -1.38 -7.74 -7.67
N GLY A 79 -1.97 -6.57 -7.87
CA GLY A 79 -1.90 -5.45 -6.94
C GLY A 79 -3.21 -4.68 -6.90
N THR A 80 -3.13 -3.42 -6.46
CA THR A 80 -4.32 -2.61 -6.22
C THR A 80 -5.23 -2.46 -7.43
N VAL A 81 -4.70 -2.44 -8.66
CA VAL A 81 -5.51 -2.34 -9.88
C VAL A 81 -6.43 -3.55 -10.02
N GLU A 82 -5.90 -4.76 -9.82
CA GLU A 82 -6.67 -6.00 -9.88
C GLU A 82 -7.68 -6.07 -8.73
N TRP A 83 -7.33 -5.59 -7.54
CA TRP A 83 -8.28 -5.51 -6.42
C TRP A 83 -9.42 -4.51 -6.69
N VAL A 84 -9.15 -3.40 -7.37
CA VAL A 84 -10.19 -2.48 -7.82
C VAL A 84 -11.15 -3.20 -8.79
N LEU A 85 -10.62 -3.86 -9.82
CA LEU A 85 -11.43 -4.49 -10.87
C LEU A 85 -12.24 -5.70 -10.37
N PHE A 86 -11.62 -6.57 -9.57
CA PHE A 86 -12.19 -7.87 -9.21
C PHE A 86 -12.84 -7.90 -7.83
N ALA A 87 -12.48 -7.00 -6.91
CA ALA A 87 -13.10 -6.89 -5.59
C ALA A 87 -14.02 -5.67 -5.49
N ALA A 88 -13.50 -4.46 -5.71
CA ALA A 88 -14.28 -3.24 -5.51
C ALA A 88 -15.41 -3.08 -6.55
N ASP A 89 -15.12 -3.15 -7.84
CA ASP A 89 -16.13 -2.98 -8.90
C ASP A 89 -17.17 -4.11 -8.89
N ARG A 90 -16.74 -5.36 -8.66
CA ARG A 90 -17.63 -6.53 -8.76
C ARG A 90 -18.44 -6.80 -7.49
N PHE A 91 -17.84 -6.63 -6.32
CA PHE A 91 -18.45 -7.00 -5.05
C PHE A 91 -18.66 -5.79 -4.12
N SER A 92 -18.44 -4.57 -4.60
CA SER A 92 -18.62 -3.33 -3.81
C SER A 92 -17.81 -3.30 -2.51
N VAL A 93 -16.62 -3.91 -2.52
CA VAL A 93 -15.72 -3.92 -1.37
C VAL A 93 -15.26 -2.51 -1.04
N ASN A 94 -15.32 -2.12 0.24
CA ASN A 94 -14.66 -0.92 0.73
C ASN A 94 -13.15 -1.13 0.73
N LEU A 95 -12.47 -0.60 -0.28
CA LEU A 95 -11.05 -0.84 -0.52
C LEU A 95 -10.21 0.40 -0.24
N GLY A 96 -9.20 0.25 0.61
CA GLY A 96 -8.05 1.14 0.69
C GLY A 96 -6.79 0.47 0.17
N ALA A 97 -5.77 1.26 -0.14
CA ALA A 97 -4.52 0.75 -0.67
C ALA A 97 -3.29 1.40 -0.01
N GLY A 98 -2.18 0.68 0.00
CA GLY A 98 -0.85 1.23 0.20
C GLY A 98 0.07 0.70 -0.89
N ASN A 99 0.66 1.62 -1.64
CA ASN A 99 1.39 1.32 -2.86
C ASN A 99 2.82 1.83 -2.77
N THR A 100 3.74 1.19 -3.47
CA THR A 100 5.06 1.79 -3.71
C THR A 100 4.91 3.11 -4.47
N ALA A 101 5.91 4.00 -4.34
CA ALA A 101 5.89 5.31 -5.00
C ALA A 101 5.75 5.20 -6.54
N VAL A 102 6.25 4.11 -7.13
CA VAL A 102 6.12 3.83 -8.57
C VAL A 102 4.74 3.31 -8.96
N GLN A 103 4.02 2.63 -8.07
CA GLN A 103 2.68 2.12 -8.32
C GLN A 103 1.59 3.15 -8.01
N ALA A 104 1.83 4.07 -7.07
CA ALA A 104 0.86 5.07 -6.63
C ALA A 104 0.23 5.91 -7.78
N PRO A 105 0.99 6.40 -8.79
CA PRO A 105 0.41 7.14 -9.91
C PRO A 105 -0.64 6.36 -10.71
N MET A 106 -0.47 5.03 -10.82
CA MET A 106 -1.40 4.17 -11.56
C MET A 106 -2.74 3.98 -10.84
N VAL A 107 -2.77 4.17 -9.51
CA VAL A 107 -3.99 3.93 -8.71
C VAL A 107 -4.76 5.20 -8.38
N TYR A 108 -4.15 6.38 -8.50
CA TYR A 108 -4.83 7.66 -8.25
C TYR A 108 -6.13 7.87 -9.02
N PRO A 109 -6.30 7.41 -10.28
CA PRO A 109 -7.58 7.55 -10.99
C PRO A 109 -8.78 6.88 -10.29
N TYR A 110 -8.54 5.91 -9.41
CA TYR A 110 -9.59 5.20 -8.65
C TYR A 110 -9.91 5.85 -7.30
N LEU A 111 -9.10 6.80 -6.83
CA LEU A 111 -9.26 7.46 -5.53
C LEU A 111 -10.55 8.29 -5.50
N GLY A 112 -11.35 8.13 -4.45
CA GLY A 112 -12.65 8.78 -4.28
C GLY A 112 -13.79 8.10 -5.04
N LYS A 113 -13.50 7.04 -5.79
CA LYS A 113 -14.47 6.19 -6.48
C LYS A 113 -14.41 4.78 -5.89
N GLN A 114 -13.66 3.88 -6.53
CA GLN A 114 -13.44 2.51 -6.09
C GLN A 114 -12.48 2.40 -4.90
N LEU A 115 -11.55 3.35 -4.75
CA LEU A 115 -10.62 3.42 -3.61
C LEU A 115 -11.03 4.51 -2.63
N LYS A 116 -11.16 4.15 -1.35
CA LYS A 116 -11.47 5.07 -0.25
C LYS A 116 -10.26 5.87 0.21
N GLY A 117 -9.06 5.32 0.06
CA GLY A 117 -7.81 5.96 0.46
C GLY A 117 -6.60 5.25 -0.12
N VAL A 118 -5.49 5.97 -0.27
CA VAL A 118 -4.23 5.43 -0.76
C VAL A 118 -3.05 5.96 0.05
N LEU A 119 -2.19 5.06 0.53
CA LEU A 119 -0.88 5.38 1.11
C LEU A 119 0.18 5.24 0.02
N GLY A 120 0.47 6.34 -0.67
CA GLY A 120 1.43 6.38 -1.78
C GLY A 120 2.88 6.52 -1.29
N GLY A 121 3.64 5.43 -1.37
CA GLY A 121 5.05 5.37 -1.04
C GLY A 121 5.36 5.77 0.40
N MET A 122 6.59 6.23 0.63
CA MET A 122 7.05 6.64 1.96
C MET A 122 6.30 7.86 2.49
N LYS A 123 5.92 8.80 1.60
CA LYS A 123 5.15 9.99 1.96
C LYS A 123 3.79 9.62 2.56
N GLY A 124 3.02 8.77 1.88
CA GLY A 124 1.71 8.33 2.37
C GLY A 124 1.82 7.58 3.71
N GLY A 125 2.83 6.71 3.85
CA GLY A 125 3.12 6.06 5.14
C GLY A 125 3.42 7.06 6.26
N ALA A 126 4.22 8.09 5.99
CA ALA A 126 4.55 9.11 6.98
C ALA A 126 3.34 9.97 7.37
N GLU A 127 2.48 10.33 6.41
CA GLU A 127 1.22 11.02 6.68
C GLU A 127 0.31 10.18 7.57
N PHE A 128 0.22 8.86 7.32
CA PHE A 128 -0.55 7.94 8.16
C PHE A 128 0.01 7.82 9.59
N GLU A 129 1.33 7.71 9.75
CA GLU A 129 1.99 7.68 11.06
C GLU A 129 1.71 8.98 11.86
N ILE A 130 1.69 10.13 11.18
CA ILE A 130 1.35 11.43 11.80
C ILE A 130 -0.13 11.48 12.19
N LEU A 131 -1.03 11.07 11.30
CA LEU A 131 -2.49 11.10 11.53
C LEU A 131 -2.92 10.18 12.68
N THR A 132 -2.26 9.02 12.82
CA THR A 132 -2.54 8.06 13.89
C THR A 132 -1.77 8.34 15.18
N ASN A 133 -0.85 9.32 15.17
CA ASN A 133 0.11 9.58 16.24
C ASN A 133 1.01 8.37 16.58
N LEU A 134 1.10 7.39 15.67
CA LEU A 134 1.94 6.20 15.80
C LEU A 134 3.18 6.37 14.94
N LYS A 135 4.19 7.05 15.50
CA LYS A 135 5.47 7.25 14.80
C LYS A 135 6.14 5.92 14.50
N GLY A 136 6.44 5.70 13.23
CA GLY A 136 7.17 4.54 12.74
C GLY A 136 8.41 4.94 11.93
N ARG A 137 8.75 4.10 10.95
CA ARG A 137 9.94 4.29 10.13
C ARG A 137 9.70 5.27 8.98
N ALA A 138 8.45 5.41 8.51
CA ALA A 138 8.16 6.24 7.36
C ALA A 138 8.43 7.73 7.67
N THR A 139 7.94 8.26 8.79
CA THR A 139 8.23 9.65 9.19
C THR A 139 9.73 9.86 9.40
N SER A 140 10.43 8.88 9.98
CA SER A 140 11.88 8.97 10.24
C SER A 140 12.69 9.02 8.93
N TYR A 141 12.36 8.18 7.95
CA TYR A 141 13.06 8.12 6.67
C TYR A 141 12.71 9.30 5.74
N MET A 142 11.51 9.88 5.87
CA MET A 142 11.15 11.09 5.12
C MET A 142 12.11 12.25 5.39
N VAL A 143 12.64 12.40 6.61
CA VAL A 143 13.61 13.45 6.93
C VAL A 143 14.88 13.33 6.08
N GLY A 144 15.42 12.10 5.97
CA GLY A 144 16.59 11.82 5.13
C GLY A 144 16.30 12.06 3.65
N GLN A 145 15.14 11.62 3.17
CA GLN A 145 14.71 11.84 1.79
C GLN A 145 14.60 13.34 1.48
N THR A 146 13.95 14.13 2.33
CA THR A 146 13.80 15.59 2.15
C THR A 146 15.15 16.30 2.12
N PHE A 147 16.08 15.95 3.02
CA PHE A 147 17.41 16.54 3.02
C PHE A 147 18.19 16.22 1.75
N ALA A 148 18.20 14.95 1.31
CA ALA A 148 18.88 14.55 0.07
C ALA A 148 18.32 15.31 -1.15
N HIS A 149 16.99 15.45 -1.25
CA HIS A 149 16.38 16.20 -2.36
C HIS A 149 16.74 17.69 -2.29
N ALA A 150 16.79 18.29 -1.10
CA ALA A 150 17.20 19.68 -0.94
C ALA A 150 18.65 19.93 -1.40
N VAL A 151 19.57 19.02 -1.07
CA VAL A 151 20.98 19.09 -1.51
C VAL A 151 21.10 18.98 -3.03
N ILE A 152 20.35 18.06 -3.66
CA ILE A 152 20.34 17.93 -5.13
C ILE A 152 19.82 19.22 -5.78
N VAL A 153 18.70 19.76 -5.29
CA VAL A 153 18.12 21.02 -5.81
C VAL A 153 19.12 22.17 -5.65
N PHE A 154 19.80 22.26 -4.50
CA PHE A 154 20.84 23.26 -4.25
C PHE A 154 21.97 23.18 -5.28
N PHE A 155 22.50 21.99 -5.56
CA PHE A 155 23.55 21.83 -6.58
C PHE A 155 23.06 22.13 -8.00
N ILE A 156 21.81 21.79 -8.33
CA ILE A 156 21.20 22.17 -9.63
C ILE A 156 21.14 23.70 -9.77
N ILE A 157 20.77 24.42 -8.71
CA ILE A 157 20.72 25.89 -8.73
C ILE A 157 22.11 26.46 -8.96
N ILE A 158 23.14 26.00 -8.24
CA ILE A 158 24.52 26.45 -8.43
C ILE A 158 24.99 26.17 -9.86
N ALA A 159 24.74 24.97 -10.37
CA ALA A 159 25.14 24.59 -11.73
C ALA A 159 24.47 25.47 -12.78
N ASN A 160 23.19 25.79 -12.61
CA ASN A 160 22.47 26.69 -13.51
C ASN A 160 23.03 28.12 -13.45
N ILE A 161 23.30 28.66 -12.26
CA ILE A 161 23.91 30.00 -12.10
C ILE A 161 25.27 30.05 -12.79
N ALA A 162 26.13 29.05 -12.53
CA ALA A 162 27.44 28.95 -13.17
C ALA A 162 27.31 28.88 -14.69
N TYR A 163 26.41 28.04 -15.21
CA TYR A 163 26.14 27.91 -16.64
C TYR A 163 25.77 29.25 -17.29
N PHE A 164 24.85 30.00 -16.69
CA PHE A 164 24.45 31.31 -17.23
C PHE A 164 25.54 32.38 -17.09
N ALA A 165 26.34 32.34 -16.02
CA ALA A 165 27.45 33.27 -15.81
C ALA A 165 28.63 33.02 -16.78
N THR A 166 28.88 31.76 -17.17
CA THR A 166 29.93 31.40 -18.12
C THR A 166 29.45 31.35 -19.57
N ARG A 167 28.15 31.55 -19.82
CA ARG A 167 27.60 31.57 -21.18
C ARG A 167 28.01 32.88 -21.86
N GLU A 168 29.08 32.83 -22.64
CA GLU A 168 29.35 33.88 -23.63
C GLU A 168 28.13 34.04 -24.55
N GLU A 169 27.70 35.28 -24.76
CA GLU A 169 26.80 35.59 -25.85
C GLU A 169 27.49 35.18 -27.15
N LYS A 170 27.12 34.01 -27.69
CA LYS A 170 27.24 33.80 -29.14
C LYS A 170 26.34 34.84 -29.80
N LYS A 171 26.86 36.05 -29.99
CA LYS A 171 26.34 37.01 -30.96
C LYS A 171 26.10 36.23 -32.24
N GLY A 172 24.86 36.28 -32.72
CA GLY A 172 24.45 35.62 -33.95
C GLY A 172 25.45 35.89 -35.05
N GLY A 173 26.15 34.84 -35.47
CA GLY A 173 26.78 34.80 -36.78
C GLY A 173 25.67 34.66 -37.80
N ILE A 174 25.25 35.78 -38.39
CA ILE A 174 24.65 35.78 -39.71
C ILE A 174 25.75 35.28 -40.66
N LEU A 175 25.54 34.10 -41.24
CA LEU A 175 25.96 33.74 -42.58
C LEU A 175 24.87 32.87 -43.20
#